data_AF-A0A284VN50-F1
#
_entry.id   AF-A0A284VN50-F1
#
_cell.length_a   1.000
_cell.length_b   1.000
_cell.length_c   1.000
_cell.angle_alpha   90.00
_cell.angle_beta   90.00
_cell.angle_gamma   90.00
#
_symmetry.space_group_name_H-M   'P 1'
#
loop_
_entity.id
_entity.type
_entity.pdbx_description
1 polymer ?
#
loop_
_entity_poly.entity_id
_entity_poly.type
_entity_poly.pdbx_seq_one_letter_code
_entity_poly.pdbx_strand_id
1 'polypeptide(L)'
;MNPFYYELINYVMWAVTALLIFVRYKNQRDYWYLLIGWSLVFPLDYISDKYSLFLRYNEGFTMLFDRYPLFLLPAFGWFFALPTILCLRFKNKIDALHLWRRVGILFVVFLALGFVAEIASTSSGYYAYYWPSTWMINGVVPLSIPITDSIYLVMLYFGHKVAIEYSVNKKWISGFLIHIGTYYVVFALGILITWLFVWALGIKPTW
;
A
#
# COMPACT_ATOMS: atom_id res chain seq x y z
N MET A 1 10.94 16.48 11.49
CA MET A 1 11.48 15.37 12.32
C MET A 1 12.59 14.68 11.54
N ASN A 2 13.65 14.19 12.17
CA ASN A 2 14.77 13.55 11.45
C ASN A 2 14.26 12.32 10.66
N PRO A 3 14.52 12.21 9.34
CA PRO A 3 14.14 11.07 8.51
C PRO A 3 14.50 9.71 9.13
N PHE A 4 15.63 9.63 9.83
CA PHE A 4 16.07 8.43 10.54
C PHE A 4 15.01 7.83 11.49
N TYR A 5 14.33 8.67 12.28
CA TYR A 5 13.30 8.17 13.21
C TYR A 5 12.09 7.61 12.47
N TYR A 6 11.74 8.19 11.33
CA TYR A 6 10.64 7.69 10.52
C TYR A 6 10.97 6.33 9.89
N GLU A 7 12.21 6.13 9.41
CA GLU A 7 12.66 4.81 8.95
C GLU A 7 12.58 3.77 10.07
N LEU A 8 13.13 4.12 11.24
CA LEU A 8 13.15 3.24 12.39
C LEU A 8 11.75 2.82 12.81
N ILE A 9 10.79 3.76 12.84
CA ILE A 9 9.39 3.45 13.13
C ILE A 9 8.84 2.43 12.13
N ASN A 10 9.11 2.59 10.83
CA ASN A 10 8.64 1.65 9.81
C ASN A 10 9.25 0.25 9.99
N TYR A 11 10.54 0.16 10.31
CA TYR A 11 11.20 -1.11 10.62
C TYR A 11 10.58 -1.79 11.86
N VAL A 12 10.39 -1.02 12.93
CA VAL A 12 9.81 -1.51 14.18
C VAL A 12 8.36 -1.96 13.98
N MET A 13 7.54 -1.18 13.26
CA MET A 13 6.14 -1.51 13.01
C MET A 13 5.99 -2.77 12.14
N TRP A 14 6.89 -2.98 11.18
CA TRP A 14 6.96 -4.23 10.44
C TRP A 14 7.33 -5.42 11.33
N ALA A 15 8.36 -5.27 12.18
CA ALA A 15 8.75 -6.32 13.13
C ALA A 15 7.65 -6.65 14.14
N VAL A 16 6.94 -5.63 14.66
CA VAL A 16 5.78 -5.80 15.54
C VAL A 16 4.66 -6.55 14.80
N THR A 17 4.38 -6.21 13.55
CA THR A 17 3.38 -6.90 12.74
C THR A 17 3.76 -8.36 12.52
N ALA A 18 5.02 -8.65 12.17
CA ALA A 18 5.55 -10.01 12.06
C ALA A 18 5.41 -10.79 13.37
N LEU A 19 5.76 -10.18 14.50
CA LEU A 19 5.65 -10.79 15.83
C LEU A 19 4.18 -11.08 16.19
N LEU A 20 3.25 -10.18 15.86
CA LEU A 20 1.83 -10.40 16.07
C LEU A 20 1.31 -11.59 15.25
N ILE A 21 1.72 -11.71 13.98
CA ILE A 21 1.39 -12.87 13.15
C ILE A 21 1.99 -14.13 13.76
N PHE A 22 3.26 -14.11 14.16
CA PHE A 22 3.93 -15.25 14.78
C PHE A 22 3.26 -15.71 16.09
N VAL A 23 2.92 -14.79 17.00
CA VAL A 23 2.38 -15.16 18.32
C VAL A 23 0.90 -15.53 18.25
N ARG A 24 0.10 -14.81 17.46
CA ARG A 24 -1.37 -14.97 17.47
C ARG A 24 -1.92 -15.72 16.27
N TYR A 25 -1.18 -15.77 15.16
CA TYR A 25 -1.66 -16.27 13.89
C TYR A 25 -0.65 -17.20 13.20
N LYS A 26 0.20 -17.91 13.97
CA LYS A 26 1.29 -18.75 13.43
C LYS A 26 0.90 -19.71 12.31
N ASN A 27 -0.34 -20.20 12.32
CA ASN A 27 -0.85 -21.17 11.34
C ASN A 27 -1.56 -20.51 10.13
N GLN A 28 -1.75 -19.18 10.14
CA GLN A 28 -2.37 -18.41 9.06
C GLN A 28 -1.30 -17.98 8.06
N ARG A 29 -1.00 -18.87 7.12
CA ARG A 29 0.06 -18.69 6.11
C ARG A 29 -0.21 -17.48 5.22
N ASP A 30 -1.47 -17.23 4.93
CA ASP A 30 -1.99 -16.11 4.16
C ASP A 30 -1.61 -14.74 4.76
N TYR A 31 -1.52 -14.63 6.09
CA TYR A 31 -1.08 -13.38 6.74
C TYR A 31 0.41 -13.11 6.54
N TRP A 32 1.24 -14.16 6.55
CA TRP A 32 2.65 -14.06 6.16
C TRP A 32 2.80 -13.71 4.69
N TYR A 33 1.95 -14.28 3.83
CA TYR A 33 1.94 -13.94 2.40
C TYR A 33 1.59 -12.48 2.18
N LEU A 34 0.66 -11.89 2.96
CA LEU A 34 0.40 -10.44 2.94
C LEU A 34 1.65 -9.65 3.34
N LEU A 35 2.15 -9.87 4.55
CA LEU A 35 3.24 -9.07 5.09
C LEU A 35 4.49 -9.09 4.20
N ILE A 36 4.93 -10.28 3.78
CA ILE A 36 6.11 -10.46 2.95
C ILE A 36 5.82 -10.03 1.51
N GLY A 37 4.68 -10.47 0.95
CA GLY A 37 4.35 -10.19 -0.44
C GLY A 37 4.23 -8.69 -0.71
N TRP A 38 3.62 -7.93 0.19
CA TRP A 38 3.54 -6.47 0.08
C TRP A 38 4.90 -5.79 0.23
N SER A 39 5.80 -6.29 1.07
CA SER A 39 7.17 -5.78 1.09
C SER A 39 7.94 -6.04 -0.21
N LEU A 40 7.47 -6.95 -1.07
CA LEU A 40 8.13 -7.34 -2.32
C LEU A 40 7.46 -6.77 -3.59
N VAL A 41 6.42 -5.93 -3.46
CA VAL A 41 5.84 -5.21 -4.62
C VAL A 41 6.59 -3.92 -4.98
N PHE A 42 7.66 -3.60 -4.25
CA PHE A 42 8.46 -2.38 -4.41
C PHE A 42 8.93 -2.04 -5.84
N PRO A 43 9.16 -3.00 -6.78
CA PRO A 43 9.55 -2.62 -8.14
C PRO A 43 8.43 -1.86 -8.87
N LEU A 44 7.17 -2.23 -8.62
CA LEU A 44 6.01 -1.55 -9.18
C LEU A 44 5.80 -0.19 -8.51
N ASP A 45 5.96 -0.14 -7.19
CA ASP A 45 5.86 1.09 -6.41
C ASP A 45 6.87 2.16 -6.90
N TYR A 46 8.13 1.76 -7.05
CA TYR A 46 9.17 2.64 -7.61
C TYR A 46 8.80 3.21 -9.00
N ILE A 47 8.21 2.39 -9.88
CA ILE A 47 7.74 2.85 -11.20
C ILE A 47 6.61 3.87 -11.01
N SER A 48 5.66 3.59 -10.12
CA SER A 48 4.56 4.50 -9.78
C SER A 48 5.08 5.85 -9.28
N ASP A 49 5.93 5.83 -8.25
CA ASP A 49 6.52 7.02 -7.62
C ASP A 49 7.24 7.90 -8.64
N LYS A 50 7.97 7.25 -9.55
CA LYS A 50 8.81 7.93 -10.51
C LYS A 50 8.03 8.56 -11.65
N TYR A 51 7.13 7.80 -12.26
CA TYR A 51 6.54 8.16 -13.55
C TYR A 51 5.08 8.60 -13.47
N SER A 52 4.38 8.26 -12.39
CA SER A 52 2.95 8.62 -12.22
C SER A 52 2.76 9.61 -11.08
N LEU A 53 3.40 9.38 -9.95
CA LEU A 53 3.21 10.19 -8.75
C LEU A 53 4.12 11.41 -8.69
N PHE A 54 5.21 11.44 -9.47
CA PHE A 54 6.17 12.54 -9.47
C PHE A 54 6.68 12.84 -8.05
N LEU A 55 6.91 11.78 -7.28
CA LEU A 55 7.21 11.84 -5.87
C LEU A 55 8.72 11.91 -5.65
N ARG A 56 9.14 12.79 -4.74
CA ARG A 56 10.54 12.89 -4.28
C ARG A 56 10.61 12.70 -2.78
N TYR A 57 11.39 11.71 -2.38
CA TYR A 57 11.68 11.44 -0.97
C TYR A 57 12.76 12.37 -0.43
N ASN A 58 12.76 12.56 0.89
CA ASN A 58 13.79 13.28 1.61
C ASN A 58 15.15 12.57 1.43
N GLU A 59 16.18 13.33 1.07
CA GLU A 59 17.53 12.80 0.80
C GLU A 59 18.24 12.28 2.07
N GLY A 60 17.73 12.59 3.27
CA GLY A 60 18.23 12.06 4.53
C GLY A 60 17.81 10.61 4.83
N PHE A 61 17.03 9.98 3.95
CA PHE A 61 16.70 8.56 4.04
C PHE A 61 17.82 7.66 3.51
N THR A 62 17.87 6.43 4.03
CA THR A 62 18.71 5.35 3.51
C THR A 62 18.13 4.85 2.20
N MET A 63 18.79 5.15 1.08
CA MET A 63 18.30 4.73 -0.25
C MET A 63 18.65 3.28 -0.54
N LEU A 64 17.68 2.50 -1.04
CA LEU A 64 17.89 1.13 -1.52
C LEU A 64 18.53 1.13 -2.91
N PHE A 65 17.99 1.93 -3.84
CA PHE A 65 18.58 2.23 -5.15
C PHE A 65 17.97 3.53 -5.69
N ASP A 66 18.68 4.23 -6.58
CA ASP A 66 18.27 5.54 -7.10
C ASP A 66 17.78 6.46 -5.96
N ARG A 67 16.53 6.92 -6.04
CA ARG A 67 15.87 7.76 -5.04
C ARG A 67 14.82 7.01 -4.21
N TYR A 68 14.83 5.68 -4.22
CA TYR A 68 13.84 4.84 -3.56
C TYR A 68 14.31 4.44 -2.15
N PRO A 69 13.69 4.95 -1.07
CA PRO A 69 14.10 4.66 0.30
C PRO A 69 13.91 3.19 0.70
N LEU A 70 14.86 2.66 1.45
CA LEU A 70 14.82 1.31 1.99
C LEU A 70 13.63 1.08 2.92
N PHE A 71 13.21 2.10 3.67
CA PHE A 71 12.11 1.99 4.63
C PHE A 71 10.76 1.69 3.96
N LEU A 72 10.60 1.94 2.65
CA LEU A 72 9.35 1.69 1.94
C LEU A 72 8.97 0.21 1.90
N LEU A 73 9.94 -0.70 1.77
CA LEU A 73 9.69 -2.15 1.79
C LEU A 73 8.93 -2.57 3.07
N PRO A 74 9.44 -2.26 4.27
CA PRO A 74 8.73 -2.55 5.51
C PRO A 74 7.50 -1.65 5.70
N ALA A 75 7.53 -0.38 5.29
CA ALA A 75 6.36 0.50 5.37
C ALA A 75 5.16 -0.11 4.63
N PHE A 76 5.34 -0.51 3.37
CA PHE A 76 4.30 -1.17 2.59
C PHE A 76 3.86 -2.48 3.25
N GLY A 77 4.82 -3.27 3.71
CA GLY A 77 4.53 -4.52 4.41
C GLY A 77 3.59 -4.32 5.59
N TRP A 78 3.90 -3.43 6.53
CA TRP A 78 3.09 -3.30 7.75
C TRP A 78 1.86 -2.41 7.54
N PHE A 79 2.01 -1.28 6.86
CA PHE A 79 0.98 -0.26 6.72
C PHE A 79 -0.23 -0.79 5.96
N PHE A 80 -0.02 -1.65 4.97
CA PHE A 80 -1.10 -2.22 4.18
C PHE A 80 -1.49 -3.65 4.60
N ALA A 81 -0.53 -4.48 5.03
CA ALA A 81 -0.90 -5.83 5.50
C ALA A 81 -1.70 -5.76 6.80
N LEU A 82 -1.35 -4.89 7.75
CA LEU A 82 -2.02 -4.87 9.05
C LEU A 82 -3.52 -4.52 8.94
N PRO A 83 -3.94 -3.44 8.24
CA PRO A 83 -5.36 -3.17 7.98
C PRO A 83 -6.06 -4.32 7.24
N THR A 84 -5.40 -4.93 6.26
CA THR A 84 -5.95 -6.06 5.51
C THR A 84 -6.15 -7.29 6.39
N ILE A 85 -5.20 -7.62 7.26
CA ILE A 85 -5.29 -8.70 8.25
C ILE A 85 -6.44 -8.43 9.22
N LEU A 86 -6.61 -7.19 9.67
CA LEU A 86 -7.75 -6.82 10.52
C LEU A 86 -9.08 -7.03 9.79
N CYS A 87 -9.18 -6.66 8.51
CA CYS A 87 -10.37 -6.94 7.70
C CYS A 87 -10.61 -8.46 7.56
N LEU A 88 -9.56 -9.24 7.29
CA LEU A 88 -9.66 -10.70 7.16
C LEU A 88 -10.07 -11.39 8.46
N ARG A 89 -9.63 -10.88 9.61
CA ARG A 89 -10.08 -11.35 10.93
C ARG A 89 -11.60 -11.22 11.10
N PHE A 90 -12.19 -10.17 10.52
CA PHE A 90 -13.64 -9.95 10.54
C PHE A 90 -14.32 -10.37 9.24
N LYS A 91 -13.67 -11.19 8.40
CA LYS A 91 -14.18 -11.54 7.06
C LYS A 91 -15.61 -12.07 7.08
N ASN A 92 -16.00 -12.90 8.04
CA ASN A 92 -17.37 -13.42 8.10
C ASN A 92 -18.43 -12.32 8.29
N LYS A 93 -18.11 -11.29 9.08
CA LYS A 93 -19.02 -10.14 9.28
C LYS A 93 -19.05 -9.25 8.05
N ILE A 94 -17.89 -9.01 7.45
CA ILE A 94 -17.75 -8.22 6.22
C ILE A 94 -18.44 -8.93 5.05
N ASP A 95 -18.34 -10.26 5.00
CA ASP A 95 -18.88 -11.11 3.95
C ASP A 95 -20.39 -11.29 4.02
N ALA A 96 -20.99 -11.11 5.20
CA ALA A 96 -22.43 -11.06 5.37
C ALA A 96 -23.06 -9.79 4.78
N LEU A 97 -22.26 -8.74 4.52
CA LEU A 97 -22.74 -7.51 3.89
C LEU A 97 -22.91 -7.70 2.37
N HIS A 98 -23.90 -7.01 1.81
CA HIS A 98 -24.05 -6.84 0.37
C HIS A 98 -22.75 -6.28 -0.26
N LEU A 99 -22.40 -6.76 -1.46
CA LEU A 99 -21.13 -6.45 -2.13
C LEU A 99 -20.81 -4.95 -2.15
N TRP A 100 -21.75 -4.11 -2.60
CA TRP A 100 -21.53 -2.66 -2.65
C TRP A 100 -21.33 -2.01 -1.29
N ARG A 101 -21.99 -2.52 -0.24
CA ARG A 101 -21.78 -2.02 1.14
C ARG A 101 -20.40 -2.41 1.65
N ARG A 102 -19.95 -3.62 1.34
CA ARG A 102 -18.60 -4.10 1.65
C ARG A 102 -17.54 -3.24 0.98
N VAL A 103 -17.67 -3.03 -0.33
CA VAL A 103 -16.77 -2.17 -1.12
C VAL A 103 -16.74 -0.76 -0.52
N GLY A 104 -17.91 -0.16 -0.27
CA GLY A 104 -18.01 1.19 0.28
C GLY A 104 -17.37 1.35 1.66
N ILE A 105 -17.61 0.41 2.59
CA ILE A 105 -17.01 0.46 3.93
C ILE A 105 -15.49 0.32 3.87
N LEU A 106 -14.98 -0.67 3.11
CA LEU A 106 -13.55 -0.86 2.94
C LEU A 106 -12.90 0.38 2.32
N PHE A 107 -13.52 0.94 1.27
CA PHE A 107 -13.05 2.16 0.62
C PHE A 107 -12.96 3.33 1.62
N VAL A 108 -14.01 3.60 2.41
CA VAL A 108 -13.99 4.70 3.39
C VAL A 108 -12.92 4.51 4.47
N VAL A 109 -12.74 3.28 4.96
CA VAL A 109 -11.71 2.97 5.96
C VAL A 109 -10.32 3.19 5.40
N PHE A 110 -10.04 2.67 4.20
CA PHE A 110 -8.74 2.84 3.55
C PHE A 110 -8.49 4.29 3.14
N LEU A 111 -9.53 5.03 2.75
CA LEU A 111 -9.44 6.45 2.40
C LEU A 111 -9.07 7.30 3.60
N ALA A 112 -9.69 7.05 4.76
CA ALA A 112 -9.33 7.72 6.00
C ALA A 112 -7.87 7.44 6.39
N LEU A 113 -7.43 6.18 6.29
CA LEU A 113 -6.04 5.80 6.57
C LEU A 113 -5.06 6.45 5.60
N GLY A 114 -5.37 6.46 4.30
CA GLY A 114 -4.58 7.09 3.27
C GLY A 114 -4.43 8.59 3.51
N PHE A 115 -5.52 9.31 3.78
CA PHE A 115 -5.44 10.73 4.13
C PHE A 115 -4.55 11.01 5.33
N VAL A 116 -4.71 10.24 6.41
CA VAL A 116 -3.90 10.42 7.62
C VAL A 116 -2.43 10.20 7.33
N ALA A 117 -2.08 9.12 6.64
CA ALA A 117 -0.69 8.80 6.32
C ALA A 117 -0.06 9.80 5.37
N GLU A 118 -0.77 10.17 4.29
CA GLU A 118 -0.27 11.10 3.29
C GLU A 118 -0.09 12.51 3.84
N ILE A 119 -1.09 13.04 4.53
CA ILE A 119 -1.02 14.37 5.12
C ILE A 119 0.09 14.41 6.18
N ALA A 120 0.17 13.42 7.07
CA ALA A 120 1.19 13.39 8.11
C ALA A 120 2.61 13.32 7.52
N SER A 121 2.81 12.50 6.49
CA SER A 121 4.15 12.26 5.95
C SER A 121 4.63 13.42 5.07
N THR A 122 3.75 13.95 4.22
CA THR A 122 4.09 15.11 3.38
C THR A 122 4.23 16.40 4.18
N SER A 123 3.35 16.65 5.17
CA SER A 123 3.47 17.82 6.05
C SER A 123 4.72 17.78 6.94
N SER A 124 5.25 16.59 7.21
CA SER A 124 6.50 16.40 7.94
C SER A 124 7.75 16.54 7.06
N GLY A 125 7.60 16.71 5.75
CA GLY A 125 8.70 16.84 4.79
C GLY A 125 9.43 15.54 4.49
N TYR A 126 8.78 14.38 4.68
CA TYR A 126 9.38 13.09 4.34
C TYR A 126 9.39 12.84 2.84
N TYR A 127 8.36 13.31 2.14
CA TYR A 127 8.34 13.33 0.69
C TYR A 127 7.41 14.43 0.20
N ALA A 128 7.59 14.81 -1.06
CA ALA A 128 6.79 15.82 -1.72
C ALA A 128 6.33 15.32 -3.09
N TYR A 129 5.09 15.67 -3.42
CA TYR A 129 4.53 15.50 -4.76
C TYR A 129 4.83 16.74 -5.60
N TYR A 130 5.34 16.54 -6.82
CA TYR A 130 5.57 17.62 -7.78
C TYR A 130 4.41 17.72 -8.77
N TRP A 131 3.21 17.90 -8.24
CA TRP A 131 1.98 18.09 -9.02
C TRP A 131 1.60 19.58 -9.08
N PRO A 132 0.83 20.02 -10.10
CA PRO A 132 0.27 21.36 -10.11
C PRO A 132 -0.61 21.61 -8.88
N SER A 133 -0.46 22.77 -8.26
CA SER A 133 -1.15 23.13 -7.00
C SER A 133 -2.68 23.04 -7.08
N THR A 134 -3.26 23.20 -8.27
CA THR A 134 -4.71 23.06 -8.53
C THR A 134 -5.25 21.67 -8.21
N TRP A 135 -4.39 20.65 -8.22
CA TRP A 135 -4.74 19.25 -7.92
C TRP A 135 -4.40 18.84 -6.49
N MET A 136 -3.79 19.74 -5.71
CA MET A 136 -3.28 19.46 -4.38
C MET A 136 -4.21 19.99 -3.28
N ILE A 137 -4.47 19.15 -2.28
CA ILE A 137 -5.13 19.52 -1.03
C ILE A 137 -4.13 20.31 -0.20
N ASN A 138 -4.48 21.57 0.10
CA ASN A 138 -3.65 22.51 0.85
C ASN A 138 -2.23 22.66 0.28
N GLY A 139 -2.03 22.37 -1.01
CA GLY A 139 -0.71 22.41 -1.65
C GLY A 139 0.27 21.31 -1.24
N VAL A 140 -0.19 20.24 -0.55
CA VAL A 140 0.73 19.22 0.01
C VAL A 140 0.49 17.80 -0.54
N VAL A 141 -0.77 17.38 -0.70
CA VAL A 141 -1.13 16.01 -1.15
C VAL A 141 -2.07 16.10 -2.36
N PRO A 142 -1.80 15.45 -3.50
CA PRO A 142 -2.77 15.39 -4.59
C PRO A 142 -4.00 14.60 -4.18
N LEU A 143 -5.20 15.15 -4.39
CA LEU A 143 -6.46 14.54 -3.93
C LEU A 143 -6.67 13.13 -4.50
N SER A 144 -6.16 12.87 -5.69
CA SER A 144 -6.29 11.58 -6.34
C SER A 144 -5.55 10.46 -5.62
N ILE A 145 -4.45 10.74 -4.92
CA ILE A 145 -3.59 9.70 -4.33
C ILE A 145 -4.31 8.87 -3.27
N PRO A 146 -4.84 9.47 -2.18
CA PRO A 146 -5.57 8.69 -1.19
C PRO A 146 -6.82 8.00 -1.78
N ILE A 147 -7.42 8.55 -2.82
CA ILE A 147 -8.56 7.94 -3.54
C ILE A 147 -8.09 6.69 -4.30
N THR A 148 -7.04 6.82 -5.12
CA THR A 148 -6.51 5.71 -5.91
C THR A 148 -5.98 4.60 -5.03
N ASP A 149 -5.25 4.93 -3.96
CA ASP A 149 -4.71 3.95 -3.01
C ASP A 149 -5.82 3.17 -2.31
N SER A 150 -6.92 3.85 -1.99
CA SER A 150 -8.09 3.19 -1.39
C SER A 150 -8.76 2.21 -2.35
N ILE A 151 -8.87 2.56 -3.63
CA ILE A 151 -9.37 1.64 -4.66
C ILE A 151 -8.44 0.42 -4.73
N TYR A 152 -7.12 0.63 -4.73
CA TYR A 152 -6.13 -0.44 -4.80
C TYR A 152 -6.20 -1.35 -3.58
N LEU A 153 -6.35 -0.80 -2.38
CA LEU A 153 -6.50 -1.57 -1.15
C LEU A 153 -7.79 -2.39 -1.13
N VAL A 154 -8.89 -1.85 -1.65
CA VAL A 154 -10.14 -2.62 -1.83
C VAL A 154 -9.91 -3.76 -2.82
N MET A 155 -9.33 -3.49 -3.99
CA MET A 155 -9.03 -4.52 -4.99
C MET A 155 -8.09 -5.59 -4.43
N LEU A 156 -7.09 -5.20 -3.63
CA LEU A 156 -6.15 -6.10 -2.98
C LEU A 156 -6.80 -6.96 -1.91
N TYR A 157 -7.75 -6.41 -1.14
CA TYR A 157 -8.53 -7.21 -0.20
C TYR A 157 -9.27 -8.34 -0.93
N PHE A 158 -9.98 -8.04 -2.01
CA PHE A 158 -10.69 -9.05 -2.80
C PHE A 158 -9.74 -9.99 -3.52
N GLY A 159 -8.68 -9.47 -4.14
CA GLY A 159 -7.64 -10.28 -4.80
C GLY A 159 -6.98 -11.25 -3.82
N HIS A 160 -6.66 -10.80 -2.61
CA HIS A 160 -6.11 -11.65 -1.57
C HIS A 160 -7.08 -12.77 -1.17
N LYS A 161 -8.37 -12.47 -1.02
CA LYS A 161 -9.38 -13.51 -0.75
C LYS A 161 -9.43 -14.57 -1.84
N VAL A 162 -9.42 -14.14 -3.11
CA VAL A 162 -9.34 -15.06 -4.25
C VAL A 162 -8.06 -15.90 -4.18
N ALA A 163 -6.92 -15.28 -3.87
CA ALA A 163 -5.65 -15.99 -3.73
C ALA A 163 -5.68 -17.05 -2.62
N ILE A 164 -6.38 -16.80 -1.50
CA ILE A 164 -6.59 -17.80 -0.43
C ILE A 164 -7.31 -19.04 -0.98
N GLU A 165 -8.35 -18.87 -1.78
CA GLU A 165 -9.13 -19.98 -2.35
C GLU A 165 -8.25 -20.88 -3.25
N TYR A 166 -7.38 -20.27 -4.06
CA TYR A 166 -6.46 -21.00 -4.93
C TYR A 166 -5.23 -21.57 -4.21
N SER A 167 -4.85 -21.02 -3.05
CA SER A 167 -3.64 -21.40 -2.32
C SER A 167 -3.88 -22.40 -1.18
N VAL A 168 -5.12 -22.62 -0.76
CA VAL A 168 -5.47 -23.41 0.46
C VAL A 168 -4.80 -24.80 0.49
N ASN A 169 -4.80 -25.51 -0.63
CA ASN A 169 -4.23 -26.85 -0.76
C ASN A 169 -2.80 -26.87 -1.34
N LYS A 170 -2.15 -25.71 -1.43
CA LYS A 170 -0.82 -25.58 -2.02
C LYS A 170 0.26 -25.59 -0.92
N LYS A 171 1.46 -26.02 -1.32
CA LYS A 171 2.68 -25.90 -0.51
C LYS A 171 3.03 -24.43 -0.29
N TRP A 172 3.86 -24.14 0.70
CA TRP A 172 4.17 -22.77 1.12
C TRP A 172 4.61 -21.86 -0.04
N ILE A 173 5.61 -22.31 -0.83
CA ILE A 173 6.16 -21.52 -1.94
C ILE A 173 5.11 -21.33 -3.04
N SER A 174 4.43 -22.38 -3.47
CA SER A 174 3.39 -22.28 -4.51
C SER A 174 2.23 -21.39 -4.08
N GLY A 175 1.81 -21.47 -2.81
CA GLY A 175 0.82 -20.57 -2.24
C GLY A 175 1.31 -19.13 -2.25
N PHE A 176 2.54 -18.89 -1.79
CA PHE A 176 3.14 -17.56 -1.82
C PHE A 176 3.21 -16.98 -3.24
N LEU A 177 3.59 -17.78 -4.23
CA LEU A 177 3.64 -17.35 -5.64
C LEU A 177 2.26 -16.94 -6.20
N ILE A 178 1.19 -17.63 -5.81
CA ILE A 178 -0.18 -17.24 -6.17
C ILE A 178 -0.52 -15.87 -5.57
N HIS A 179 -0.18 -15.65 -4.30
CA HIS A 179 -0.45 -14.40 -3.61
C HIS A 179 0.35 -13.23 -4.19
N ILE A 180 1.67 -13.37 -4.31
CA ILE A 180 2.52 -12.30 -4.87
C ILE A 180 2.13 -12.01 -6.33
N GLY A 181 1.84 -13.03 -7.14
CA GLY A 181 1.34 -12.84 -8.50
C GLY A 181 0.03 -12.04 -8.53
N THR A 182 -0.89 -12.34 -7.61
CA THR A 182 -2.14 -11.57 -7.46
C THR A 182 -1.86 -10.13 -7.07
N TYR A 183 -0.95 -9.88 -6.14
CA TYR A 183 -0.59 -8.51 -5.74
C TYR A 183 0.02 -7.73 -6.90
N TYR A 184 0.96 -8.34 -7.65
CA TYR A 184 1.55 -7.71 -8.82
C TYR A 184 0.52 -7.35 -9.88
N VAL A 185 -0.48 -8.21 -10.13
CA VAL A 185 -1.58 -7.89 -11.05
C VAL A 185 -2.37 -6.69 -10.56
N VAL A 186 -2.77 -6.66 -9.29
CA VAL A 186 -3.55 -5.53 -8.77
C VAL A 186 -2.74 -4.24 -8.74
N PHE A 187 -1.45 -4.29 -8.36
CA PHE A 187 -0.56 -3.13 -8.40
C PHE A 187 -0.35 -2.62 -9.84
N ALA A 188 -0.16 -3.50 -10.81
CA ALA A 188 -0.03 -3.10 -12.21
C ALA A 188 -1.30 -2.43 -12.74
N LEU A 189 -2.48 -2.96 -12.39
CA LEU A 189 -3.77 -2.32 -12.69
C LEU A 189 -3.89 -0.96 -12.01
N GLY A 190 -3.42 -0.84 -10.77
CA GLY A 190 -3.43 0.42 -10.06
C GLY A 190 -2.53 1.47 -10.71
N ILE A 191 -1.29 1.12 -11.02
CA ILE A 191 -0.38 2.01 -11.75
C ILE A 191 -1.00 2.46 -13.07
N LEU A 192 -1.62 1.54 -13.81
CA LEU A 192 -2.31 1.88 -15.05
C LEU A 192 -3.46 2.89 -14.82
N ILE A 193 -4.29 2.69 -13.80
CA ILE A 193 -5.38 3.61 -13.45
C ILE A 193 -4.83 5.00 -13.07
N THR A 194 -3.82 5.05 -12.20
CA THR A 194 -3.16 6.31 -11.82
C THR A 194 -2.58 7.01 -13.04
N TRP A 195 -1.90 6.27 -13.91
CA TRP A 195 -1.26 6.83 -15.10
C TRP A 195 -2.29 7.36 -16.11
N LEU A 196 -3.38 6.64 -16.34
CA LEU A 196 -4.50 7.11 -17.16
C LEU A 196 -5.13 8.38 -16.58
N PHE A 197 -5.26 8.47 -15.25
CA PHE A 197 -5.77 9.66 -14.59
C PHE A 197 -4.84 10.87 -14.77
N VAL A 198 -3.54 10.69 -14.52
CA VAL A 198 -2.50 11.71 -14.74
C VAL A 198 -2.50 12.19 -16.18
N TRP A 199 -2.58 11.25 -17.13
CA TRP A 199 -2.63 11.54 -18.56
C TRP A 199 -3.91 12.29 -18.96
N ALA A 200 -5.08 11.81 -18.55
CA ALA A 200 -6.37 12.39 -18.90
C ALA A 200 -6.56 13.82 -18.37
N LEU A 201 -5.95 14.11 -17.22
CA LEU A 201 -5.97 15.45 -16.62
C LEU A 201 -4.82 16.34 -17.10
N GLY A 202 -3.94 15.84 -17.97
CA GLY A 202 -2.79 16.58 -18.48
C GLY A 202 -1.81 17.01 -17.38
N ILE A 203 -1.72 16.24 -16.30
CA ILE A 203 -0.84 16.55 -15.18
C ILE A 203 0.61 16.37 -15.64
N LYS A 204 1.38 17.45 -15.53
CA LYS A 204 2.81 17.48 -15.80
C LYS A 204 3.57 17.76 -14.51
N PRO A 205 4.76 17.19 -14.36
CA PRO A 205 5.58 17.47 -13.20
C PRO A 205 6.02 18.94 -13.15
N THR A 206 6.13 19.49 -11.94
CA THR A 206 6.44 20.92 -11.70
C THR A 206 7.85 21.18 -11.15
N TRP A 207 8.78 20.24 -11.32
CA TRP A 207 10.18 20.42 -10.91
C TRP A 207 10.99 21.24 -11.92
#